data_AF-W3A869-F1
#
_entry.id   AF-W3A869-F1
#
_cell.length_a   1.000
_cell.length_b   1.000
_cell.length_c   1.000
_cell.angle_alpha   90.00
_cell.angle_beta   90.00
_cell.angle_gamma   90.00
#
_symmetry.space_group_name_H-M   'P 1'
#
loop_
_entity.id
_entity.type
_entity.pdbx_description
1 polymer ?
#
loop_
_entity_poly.entity_id
_entity_poly.type
_entity_poly.pdbx_seq_one_letter_code
_entity_poly.pdbx_strand_id
1 'polypeptide(L)' 'KPITVSPTDFKRLQAQLKELKVTDNGKNARPVLPLNGRKVVSLK' A
#
# COMPACT_ATOMS: atom_id res chain seq x y z
N LYS A 1 -14.94 2.77 -1.56
CA LYS A 1 -14.63 2.05 -2.83
C LYS A 1 -13.17 2.30 -3.18
N PRO A 2 -12.45 1.36 -3.81
CA PRO A 2 -11.08 1.60 -4.26
C PRO A 2 -11.01 2.78 -5.24
N ILE A 3 -9.87 3.46 -5.28
CA ILE A 3 -9.57 4.49 -6.27
C ILE A 3 -8.97 3.80 -7.50
N THR A 4 -9.49 4.12 -8.68
CA THR A 4 -8.95 3.61 -9.95
C THR A 4 -7.76 4.44 -10.39
N VAL A 5 -6.70 3.78 -10.83
CA VAL A 5 -5.49 4.39 -11.43
C VAL A 5 -5.14 3.67 -12.72
N SER A 6 -4.57 4.39 -13.69
CA SER A 6 -4.14 3.77 -14.94
C SER A 6 -2.94 2.84 -14.70
N PRO A 7 -2.78 1.76 -15.49
CA PRO A 7 -1.60 0.90 -15.39
C PRO A 7 -0.28 1.67 -15.60
N THR A 8 -0.29 2.71 -16.45
CA THR A 8 0.87 3.56 -16.72
C THR A 8 1.26 4.38 -15.50
N ASP A 9 0.29 5.03 -14.84
CA ASP A 9 0.55 5.79 -13.63
C ASP A 9 1.01 4.89 -12.48
N PHE A 10 0.42 3.70 -12.36
CA PHE A 10 0.84 2.71 -11.37
C PHE A 10 2.29 2.25 -11.59
N LYS A 11 2.69 1.97 -12.84
CA LYS A 11 4.07 1.63 -13.19
C LYS A 11 5.04 2.77 -12.88
N ARG A 12 4.67 4.01 -13.22
CA ARG A 12 5.48 5.20 -12.92
C ARG A 12 5.71 5.34 -11.42
N LEU A 13 4.64 5.24 -10.60
CA LEU A 13 4.73 5.29 -9.15
C LEU A 13 5.70 4.24 -8.59
N GLN A 14 5.57 2.98 -9.05
CA GLN A 14 6.44 1.89 -8.59
C GLN A 14 7.90 2.08 -8.98
N ALA A 15 8.19 2.63 -10.16
CA ALA A 15 9.56 2.92 -10.59
C ALA A 15 10.20 4.01 -9.71
N GLN A 16 9.49 5.13 -9.51
CA GLN A 16 9.97 6.26 -8.71
C GLN A 16 10.23 5.88 -7.24
N LEU A 17 9.40 5.01 -6.67
CA LEU A 17 9.62 4.55 -5.29
C LEU A 17 10.96 3.81 -5.13
N LYS A 18 11.40 3.05 -6.14
CA LYS A 18 12.68 2.31 -6.08
C LYS A 18 13.92 3.21 -6.09
N GLU A 19 13.78 4.43 -6.61
CA GLU A 19 14.88 5.42 -6.65
C GLU A 19 15.17 6.01 -5.26
N LEU A 20 14.19 5.93 -4.34
CA LEU A 20 14.29 6.48 -3.01
C LEU A 20 15.04 5.52 -2.07
N LYS A 21 16.18 5.98 -1.53
CA LYS A 21 17.03 5.21 -0.59
C LYS A 21 16.33 4.77 0.69
N VAL A 22 15.26 5.47 1.10
CA VAL A 22 14.48 5.17 2.31
C VAL A 22 13.53 3.97 2.12
N THR A 23 13.33 3.52 0.89
CA THR A 23 12.36 2.47 0.59
C THR A 23 12.99 1.09 0.54
N ASP A 24 12.20 0.06 0.84
CA ASP A 24 12.58 -1.33 0.64
C ASP A 24 12.41 -1.72 -0.85
N ASN A 25 13.21 -1.15 -1.74
CA ASN A 25 13.06 -1.34 -3.19
C ASN A 25 11.61 -1.10 -3.68
N GLY A 26 10.99 -0.04 -3.15
CA GLY A 26 9.58 0.31 -3.37
C GLY A 26 8.54 -0.50 -2.60
N LYS A 27 8.93 -1.49 -1.78
CA LYS A 27 8.03 -2.37 -1.00
C LYS A 27 7.81 -1.87 0.42
N ASN A 28 7.18 -0.71 0.56
CA ASN A 28 7.04 -0.05 1.87
C ASN A 28 5.83 -0.51 2.71
N ALA A 29 5.02 -1.44 2.22
CA ALA A 29 3.85 -1.92 2.93
C ALA A 29 4.27 -2.83 4.09
N ARG A 30 3.92 -2.44 5.32
CA ARG A 30 4.09 -3.32 6.48
C ARG A 30 3.23 -4.59 6.30
N PRO A 31 3.70 -5.77 6.75
CA PRO A 31 2.88 -6.97 6.77
C PRO A 31 1.58 -6.79 7.56
N VAL A 32 0.55 -7.55 7.16
CA VAL A 32 -0.69 -7.64 7.92
C VAL A 32 -0.43 -8.19 9.32
N LEU A 33 -1.11 -7.64 10.32
CA LEU A 33 -0.97 -8.04 11.71
C LEU A 33 -2.27 -8.62 12.28
N PRO A 34 -2.19 -9.51 13.28
CA PRO A 34 -3.36 -10.10 13.88
C PRO A 34 -4.22 -9.07 14.62
N LEU A 35 -5.53 -9.32 14.64
CA LEU A 35 -6.47 -8.44 15.33
C LEU A 35 -6.46 -8.65 16.86
N ASN A 36 -5.90 -9.74 17.39
CA ASN A 36 -5.79 -10.01 18.83
C ASN A 36 -7.13 -9.81 19.58
N GLY A 37 -8.20 -10.42 19.08
CA GLY A 37 -9.54 -10.34 19.68
C GLY A 37 -10.34 -9.07 19.34
N ARG A 38 -9.75 -8.10 18.62
CA ARG A 38 -10.47 -6.92 18.11
C ARG A 38 -11.42 -7.31 16.96
N LYS A 39 -12.55 -6.62 16.87
CA LYS A 39 -13.53 -6.75 15.77
C LYS A 39 -13.51 -5.50 14.90
N VAL A 40 -13.40 -5.69 13.59
CA VAL A 40 -13.60 -4.60 12.62
C VAL A 40 -15.10 -4.46 12.41
N VAL A 41 -15.65 -3.29 12.72
CA VAL A 41 -17.08 -2.98 12.55
C VAL A 41 -17.23 -1.80 11.60
N SER A 42 -18.26 -1.85 10.77
CA SER A 42 -18.67 -0.68 9.98
C SER A 42 -19.52 0.20 10.88
N LEU A 43 -19.14 1.46 11.04
CA LEU A 43 -20.05 2.49 11.52
C LEU A 43 -20.96 2.84 10.34
N LYS A 44 -22.27 2.87 10.59
CA LYS A 44 -23.25 3.33 9.59
C LYS A 44 -23.28 4.84 9.56
#